data_AF-A0A0D6MAN0-F1
#
_entry.id   AF-A0A0D6MAN0-F1
#
_cell.length_a   1.000
_cell.length_b   1.000
_cell.length_c   1.000
_cell.angle_alpha   90.00
_cell.angle_beta   90.00
_cell.angle_gamma   90.00
#
_symmetry.space_group_name_H-M   'P 1'
#
loop_
_entity.id
_entity.type
_entity.pdbx_description
1 polymer ?
#
loop_
_entity_poly.entity_id
_entity_poly.type
_entity_poly.pdbx_seq_one_letter_code
_entity_poly.pdbx_strand_id
1 'polypeptide(L)'
;MKKIQVEIYSLCEPFDEYNVAKSMQFFYSNVIGYFQGINQYSGDNRNEATRNGLGIPMACQIMSNATLGDEMTRVKKLMDWYVTMNGGTLDCYPNSYKEFVRYYSDISYSNQLLDDVVATRSWIWQTCTELGYFQTTDGGNNGIFGSTLPVDFYSDQCTALFGPEYTLTSTYQKVAAVLQKYGGADAYKREKEKLHDLRRFSNLTTH
;
A
#
# COMPACT_ATOMS: atom_id res chain seq x y z
N MET A 1 -20.84 1.74 -12.65
CA MET A 1 -19.76 1.87 -11.63
C MET A 1 -18.38 1.93 -12.26
N LYS A 2 -17.89 0.91 -12.99
CA LYS A 2 -16.52 0.91 -13.56
C LYS A 2 -16.20 2.09 -14.47
N LYS A 3 -17.08 2.40 -15.44
CA LYS A 3 -16.91 3.56 -16.33
C LYS A 3 -16.83 4.90 -15.58
N ILE A 4 -17.67 5.04 -14.54
CA ILE A 4 -17.69 6.20 -13.65
C ILE A 4 -16.37 6.31 -12.86
N GLN A 5 -15.82 5.19 -12.39
CA GLN A 5 -14.52 5.17 -11.70
C GLN A 5 -13.37 5.58 -12.63
N VAL A 6 -13.35 5.12 -13.88
CA VAL A 6 -12.33 5.53 -14.87
C VAL A 6 -12.33 7.04 -15.07
N GLU A 7 -13.51 7.64 -15.22
CA GLU A 7 -13.66 9.08 -15.46
C GLU A 7 -13.33 9.90 -14.20
N ILE A 8 -13.88 9.54 -13.02
CA ILE A 8 -13.63 10.26 -11.77
C ILE A 8 -12.15 10.21 -11.38
N TYR A 9 -11.51 9.04 -11.49
CA TYR A 9 -10.12 8.86 -11.08
C TYR A 9 -9.11 9.20 -12.16
N SER A 10 -9.56 9.56 -13.37
CA SER A 10 -8.68 9.84 -14.50
C SER A 10 -7.71 8.66 -14.75
N LEU A 11 -8.21 7.43 -14.85
CA LEU A 11 -7.34 6.27 -15.07
C LEU A 11 -6.71 6.31 -16.48
N CYS A 12 -5.43 5.92 -16.60
CA CYS A 12 -4.73 5.91 -17.89
C CYS A 12 -5.32 4.89 -18.87
N GLU A 13 -5.82 3.78 -18.31
CA GLU A 13 -6.39 2.67 -19.05
C GLU A 13 -7.72 2.28 -18.41
N PRO A 14 -8.69 1.77 -19.19
CA PRO A 14 -9.91 1.21 -18.64
C PRO A 14 -9.60 -0.05 -17.80
N PHE A 15 -10.56 -0.45 -16.97
CA PHE A 15 -10.48 -1.73 -16.26
C PHE A 15 -10.37 -2.90 -17.26
N ASP A 16 -9.60 -3.92 -16.90
CA ASP A 16 -9.57 -5.18 -17.65
C ASP A 16 -10.92 -5.89 -17.49
N GLU A 17 -11.69 -5.95 -18.58
CA GLU A 17 -13.01 -6.56 -18.61
C GLU A 17 -12.97 -8.10 -18.59
N TYR A 18 -11.83 -8.70 -18.90
CA TYR A 18 -11.62 -10.15 -18.85
C TYR A 18 -11.14 -10.60 -17.46
N ASN A 19 -10.45 -9.73 -16.72
CA ASN A 19 -10.02 -9.99 -15.34
C ASN A 19 -10.50 -8.90 -14.37
N VAL A 20 -11.81 -8.73 -14.33
CA VAL A 20 -12.49 -7.69 -13.54
C VAL A 20 -12.11 -7.70 -12.07
N ALA A 21 -12.11 -8.88 -11.45
CA ALA A 21 -11.86 -9.01 -10.02
C ALA A 21 -10.44 -8.52 -9.68
N LYS A 22 -9.43 -8.95 -10.45
CA LYS A 22 -8.05 -8.51 -10.25
C LYS A 22 -7.87 -7.03 -10.57
N SER A 23 -8.52 -6.53 -11.62
CA SER A 23 -8.45 -5.11 -11.99
C SER A 23 -9.09 -4.21 -10.92
N MET A 24 -10.19 -4.64 -10.28
CA MET A 24 -10.77 -3.97 -9.12
C MET A 24 -9.87 -4.03 -7.89
N GLN A 25 -9.31 -5.21 -7.57
CA GLN A 25 -8.36 -5.34 -6.45
C GLN A 25 -7.15 -4.42 -6.66
N PHE A 26 -6.58 -4.39 -7.86
CA PHE A 26 -5.46 -3.51 -8.18
C PHE A 26 -5.82 -2.02 -8.04
N PHE A 27 -7.02 -1.63 -8.50
CA PHE A 27 -7.55 -0.28 -8.27
C PHE A 27 -7.64 0.07 -6.80
N TYR A 28 -8.24 -0.80 -5.97
CA TYR A 28 -8.32 -0.56 -4.54
C TYR A 28 -6.93 -0.50 -3.90
N SER A 29 -5.99 -1.34 -4.33
CA SER A 29 -4.59 -1.31 -3.87
C SER A 29 -3.94 0.03 -4.15
N ASN A 30 -4.13 0.57 -5.36
CA ASN A 30 -3.58 1.88 -5.72
C ASN A 30 -4.20 3.00 -4.88
N VAL A 31 -5.54 3.02 -4.73
CA VAL A 31 -6.25 4.04 -3.94
C VAL A 31 -5.83 3.98 -2.46
N ILE A 32 -5.83 2.78 -1.87
CA ILE A 32 -5.47 2.55 -0.46
C ILE A 32 -4.01 2.93 -0.20
N GLY A 33 -3.12 2.71 -1.18
CA GLY A 33 -1.71 3.08 -1.11
C GLY A 33 -1.48 4.56 -0.78
N TYR A 34 -2.30 5.47 -1.32
CA TYR A 34 -2.22 6.91 -0.97
C TYR A 34 -2.51 7.16 0.51
N PHE A 35 -3.57 6.54 1.05
CA PHE A 35 -3.92 6.66 2.47
C PHE A 35 -2.87 6.02 3.38
N GLN A 36 -2.33 4.87 2.99
CA GLN A 36 -1.25 4.21 3.72
C GLN A 36 0.01 5.07 3.76
N GLY A 37 0.40 5.66 2.63
CA GLY A 37 1.53 6.59 2.56
C GLY A 37 1.35 7.80 3.48
N ILE A 38 0.17 8.43 3.45
CA ILE A 38 -0.15 9.56 4.34
C ILE A 38 -0.07 9.14 5.81
N ASN A 39 -0.70 8.03 6.18
CA ASN A 39 -0.74 7.56 7.56
C ASN A 39 0.65 7.17 8.08
N GLN A 40 1.45 6.51 7.24
CA GLN A 40 2.78 5.99 7.61
C GLN A 40 3.79 7.10 7.90
N TYR A 41 3.70 8.23 7.18
CA TYR A 41 4.72 9.27 7.15
C TYR A 41 4.23 10.63 7.68
N SER A 42 3.03 10.68 8.26
CA SER A 42 2.49 11.92 8.83
C SER A 42 3.34 12.40 10.01
N GLY A 43 3.93 13.58 9.87
CA GLY A 43 4.67 14.25 10.95
C GLY A 43 6.09 13.73 11.19
N ASP A 44 6.63 12.91 10.30
CA ASP A 44 8.01 12.41 10.40
C ASP A 44 9.08 13.41 9.92
N ASN A 45 8.65 14.47 9.21
CA ASN A 45 9.49 15.51 8.61
C ASN A 45 10.60 14.98 7.68
N ARG A 46 10.46 13.77 7.13
CA ARG A 46 11.52 13.08 6.39
C ARG A 46 11.89 13.77 5.08
N ASN A 47 10.95 14.51 4.48
CA ASN A 47 11.12 15.15 3.18
C ASN A 47 10.38 16.48 3.10
N GLU A 48 10.50 17.17 1.96
CA GLU A 48 9.85 18.47 1.76
C GLU A 48 8.33 18.41 1.89
N ALA A 49 7.69 17.40 1.29
CA ALA A 49 6.24 17.22 1.33
C ALA A 49 5.70 17.12 2.77
N THR A 50 6.30 16.24 3.58
CA THR A 50 5.90 15.99 4.98
C THR A 50 6.17 17.19 5.89
N ARG A 51 7.26 17.94 5.65
CA ARG A 51 7.53 19.22 6.34
C ARG A 51 6.54 20.32 5.98
N ASN A 52 6.01 20.29 4.76
CA ASN A 52 5.10 21.30 4.23
C ASN A 52 3.62 20.93 4.38
N GLY A 53 3.28 19.98 5.23
CA GLY A 53 1.90 19.67 5.61
C GLY A 53 1.27 18.45 4.93
N LEU A 54 2.05 17.62 4.21
CA LEU A 54 1.61 16.28 3.85
C LEU A 54 1.47 15.45 5.12
N GLY A 55 0.23 15.18 5.53
CA GLY A 55 -0.08 14.34 6.68
C GLY A 55 -1.57 14.18 6.91
N ILE A 56 -1.89 13.44 7.98
CA ILE A 56 -3.26 13.09 8.37
C ILE A 56 -4.18 14.32 8.51
N PRO A 57 -3.78 15.44 9.15
CA PRO A 57 -4.67 16.58 9.34
C PRO A 57 -5.24 17.14 8.02
N MET A 58 -4.40 17.29 6.99
CA MET A 58 -4.82 17.80 5.69
C MET A 58 -5.68 16.78 4.93
N ALA A 59 -5.31 15.49 5.00
CA ALA A 59 -6.12 14.42 4.43
C ALA A 59 -7.53 14.39 5.03
N CYS A 60 -7.66 14.54 6.35
CA CYS A 60 -8.96 14.66 7.02
C CYS A 60 -9.73 15.88 6.53
N GLN A 61 -9.10 17.05 6.42
CA GLN A 61 -9.75 18.27 5.93
C GLN A 61 -10.33 18.10 4.52
N ILE A 62 -9.59 17.44 3.61
CA ILE A 62 -10.08 17.14 2.26
C ILE A 62 -11.27 16.18 2.32
N MET A 63 -11.13 15.07 3.06
CA MET A 63 -12.13 14.01 3.10
C MET A 63 -13.43 14.39 3.84
N SER A 64 -13.36 15.30 4.82
CA SER A 64 -14.53 15.78 5.57
C SER A 64 -15.20 17.01 4.95
N ASN A 65 -14.63 17.61 3.91
CA ASN A 65 -15.19 18.82 3.31
C ASN A 65 -16.24 18.48 2.24
N ALA A 66 -17.51 18.40 2.66
CA ALA A 66 -18.64 18.10 1.78
C ALA A 66 -18.83 19.10 0.62
N THR A 67 -18.24 20.30 0.68
CA THR A 67 -18.30 21.27 -0.43
C THR A 67 -17.43 20.86 -1.63
N LEU A 68 -16.50 19.91 -1.44
CA LEU A 68 -15.61 19.41 -2.48
C LEU A 68 -16.22 18.34 -3.40
N GLY A 69 -17.50 17.99 -3.20
CA GLY A 69 -18.21 16.95 -3.95
C GLY A 69 -18.49 15.70 -3.11
N ASP A 70 -18.89 14.61 -3.77
CA ASP A 70 -19.16 13.31 -3.13
C ASP A 70 -17.88 12.62 -2.62
N GLU A 71 -18.02 11.48 -1.94
CA GLU A 71 -16.90 10.73 -1.35
C GLU A 71 -15.81 10.42 -2.37
N MET A 72 -16.20 9.96 -3.57
CA MET A 72 -15.27 9.56 -4.63
C MET A 72 -14.49 10.76 -5.17
N THR A 73 -15.16 11.91 -5.31
CA THR A 73 -14.53 13.17 -5.70
C THR A 73 -13.52 13.63 -4.65
N ARG A 74 -13.84 13.48 -3.35
CA ARG A 74 -12.92 13.83 -2.25
C ARG A 74 -11.70 12.92 -2.22
N VAL A 75 -11.87 11.61 -2.48
CA VAL A 75 -10.74 10.68 -2.63
C VAL A 75 -9.84 11.10 -3.80
N LYS A 76 -10.40 11.41 -4.97
CA LYS A 76 -9.60 11.89 -6.12
C LYS A 76 -8.83 13.16 -5.79
N LYS A 77 -9.46 14.13 -5.12
CA LYS A 77 -8.78 15.37 -4.69
C LYS A 77 -7.64 15.10 -3.71
N LEU A 78 -7.80 14.13 -2.81
CA LEU A 78 -6.73 13.71 -1.91
C LEU A 78 -5.56 13.08 -2.67
N MET A 79 -5.84 12.24 -3.67
CA MET A 79 -4.80 11.65 -4.54
C MET A 79 -4.04 12.74 -5.29
N ASP A 80 -4.75 13.69 -5.92
CA ASP A 80 -4.13 14.80 -6.66
C ASP A 80 -3.27 15.69 -5.75
N TRP A 81 -3.80 16.02 -4.57
CA TRP A 81 -3.05 16.74 -3.55
C TRP A 81 -1.78 15.99 -3.15
N TYR A 82 -1.87 14.69 -2.87
CA TYR A 82 -0.70 13.87 -2.52
C TYR A 82 0.37 13.88 -3.61
N VAL A 83 -0.02 13.73 -4.88
CA VAL A 83 0.91 13.78 -6.02
C VAL A 83 1.59 15.15 -6.10
N THR A 84 0.83 16.23 -6.00
CA THR A 84 1.35 17.60 -6.07
C THR A 84 2.30 17.91 -4.91
N MET A 85 1.96 17.47 -3.70
CA MET A 85 2.81 17.65 -2.51
C MET A 85 4.16 16.94 -2.64
N ASN A 86 4.22 15.81 -3.36
CA ASN A 86 5.46 15.09 -3.65
C ASN A 86 6.18 15.61 -4.91
N GLY A 87 5.79 16.76 -5.45
CA GLY A 87 6.41 17.37 -6.63
C GLY A 87 6.03 16.70 -7.96
N GLY A 88 5.03 15.82 -7.96
CA GLY A 88 4.50 15.19 -9.16
C GLY A 88 3.61 16.13 -9.98
N THR A 89 3.45 15.81 -11.27
CA THR A 89 2.47 16.47 -12.13
C THR A 89 1.18 15.64 -12.16
N LEU A 90 0.03 16.32 -12.16
CA LEU A 90 -1.26 15.63 -12.31
C LEU A 90 -1.41 15.13 -13.75
N ASP A 91 -1.51 13.82 -13.88
CA ASP A 91 -1.81 13.11 -15.13
C ASP A 91 -2.83 12.01 -14.82
N CYS A 92 -3.01 11.09 -15.75
CA CYS A 92 -3.79 9.89 -15.51
C CYS A 92 -3.12 8.97 -14.47
N TYR A 93 -3.93 8.16 -13.79
CA TYR A 93 -3.46 7.19 -12.80
C TYR A 93 -3.36 5.79 -13.42
N PRO A 94 -2.17 5.15 -13.44
CA PRO A 94 -2.01 3.82 -14.01
C PRO A 94 -2.74 2.77 -13.17
N ASN A 95 -3.46 1.86 -13.83
CA ASN A 95 -4.28 0.86 -13.15
C ASN A 95 -4.26 -0.52 -13.84
N SER A 96 -3.12 -0.91 -14.39
CA SER A 96 -2.95 -2.21 -15.04
C SER A 96 -2.08 -3.15 -14.22
N TYR A 97 -2.70 -4.18 -13.65
CA TYR A 97 -2.00 -5.26 -12.95
C TYR A 97 -0.98 -5.95 -13.86
N LYS A 98 -1.32 -6.12 -15.14
CA LYS A 98 -0.44 -6.72 -16.14
C LYS A 98 0.80 -5.87 -16.36
N GLU A 99 0.64 -4.56 -16.52
CA GLU A 99 1.78 -3.64 -16.69
C GLU A 99 2.61 -3.55 -15.42
N PHE A 100 2.00 -3.57 -14.24
CA PHE A 100 2.70 -3.69 -12.95
C PHE A 100 3.61 -4.92 -12.92
N VAL A 101 3.07 -6.10 -13.25
CA VAL A 101 3.86 -7.34 -13.30
C VAL A 101 4.97 -7.21 -14.34
N ARG A 102 4.65 -6.77 -15.57
CA ARG A 102 5.64 -6.59 -16.63
C ARG A 102 6.80 -5.67 -16.20
N TYR A 103 6.47 -4.56 -15.54
CA TYR A 103 7.43 -3.54 -15.12
C TYR A 103 8.36 -4.04 -14.01
N TYR A 104 7.83 -4.71 -12.99
CA TYR A 104 8.62 -5.23 -11.87
C TYR A 104 9.21 -6.63 -12.09
N SER A 105 8.84 -7.32 -13.17
CA SER A 105 9.52 -8.53 -13.65
C SER A 105 10.81 -8.21 -14.45
N ASP A 106 11.06 -6.95 -14.80
CA ASP A 106 12.28 -6.55 -15.52
C ASP A 106 13.52 -6.72 -14.63
N ILE A 107 14.42 -7.60 -15.08
CA ILE A 107 15.73 -7.88 -14.45
C ILE A 107 16.90 -7.52 -15.36
N SER A 108 16.65 -6.73 -16.41
CA SER A 108 17.70 -6.27 -17.34
C SER A 108 18.63 -5.23 -16.72
N TYR A 109 18.22 -4.61 -15.61
CA TYR A 109 18.90 -3.49 -14.96
C TYR A 109 19.16 -2.30 -15.89
N SER A 110 18.33 -2.14 -16.94
CA SER A 110 18.48 -1.09 -17.95
C SER A 110 17.44 0.03 -17.85
N ASN A 111 16.54 -0.05 -16.88
CA ASN A 111 15.45 0.89 -16.68
C ASN A 111 15.98 2.27 -16.22
N GLN A 112 15.39 3.35 -16.74
CA GLN A 112 15.77 4.72 -16.36
C GLN A 112 15.48 5.04 -14.89
N LEU A 113 14.54 4.33 -14.26
CA LEU A 113 14.21 4.41 -12.84
C LEU A 113 14.79 3.21 -12.06
N LEU A 114 16.03 2.84 -12.39
CA LEU A 114 16.66 1.60 -11.92
C LEU A 114 16.54 1.42 -10.40
N ASP A 115 16.88 2.45 -9.64
CA ASP A 115 16.94 2.38 -8.17
C ASP A 115 15.55 2.10 -7.57
N ASP A 116 14.51 2.82 -8.02
CA ASP A 116 13.15 2.65 -7.52
C ASP A 116 12.55 1.31 -7.92
N VAL A 117 12.81 0.84 -9.15
CA VAL A 117 12.36 -0.46 -9.65
C VAL A 117 12.99 -1.59 -8.84
N VAL A 118 14.32 -1.54 -8.67
CA VAL A 118 15.06 -2.56 -7.93
C VAL A 118 14.67 -2.54 -6.45
N ALA A 119 14.53 -1.36 -5.83
CA ALA A 119 14.11 -1.23 -4.45
C ALA A 119 12.70 -1.81 -4.24
N THR A 120 11.75 -1.44 -5.09
CA THR A 120 10.36 -1.93 -5.00
C THR A 120 10.30 -3.44 -5.22
N ARG A 121 10.95 -3.95 -6.26
CA ARG A 121 10.99 -5.40 -6.55
C ARG A 121 11.62 -6.18 -5.38
N SER A 122 12.70 -5.66 -4.81
CA SER A 122 13.38 -6.28 -3.65
C SER A 122 12.48 -6.29 -2.42
N TRP A 123 11.78 -5.19 -2.15
CA TRP A 123 10.81 -5.11 -1.06
C TRP A 123 9.67 -6.14 -1.22
N ILE A 124 9.12 -6.28 -2.44
CA ILE A 124 8.09 -7.27 -2.71
C ILE A 124 8.66 -8.68 -2.49
N TRP A 125 9.89 -8.95 -2.96
CA TRP A 125 10.54 -10.25 -2.73
C TRP A 125 10.68 -10.56 -1.24
N GLN A 126 11.22 -9.64 -0.44
CA GLN A 126 11.35 -9.82 1.01
C GLN A 126 9.99 -10.02 1.69
N THR A 127 8.96 -9.34 1.22
CA THR A 127 7.59 -9.53 1.70
C THR A 127 7.09 -10.95 1.39
N CYS A 128 7.37 -11.46 0.19
CA CYS A 128 6.97 -12.80 -0.25
C CYS A 128 7.77 -13.94 0.38
N THR A 129 8.98 -13.68 0.91
CA THR A 129 9.89 -14.74 1.38
C THR A 129 10.26 -14.65 2.85
N GLU A 130 10.34 -13.46 3.44
CA GLU A 130 10.93 -13.27 4.77
C GLU A 130 9.95 -12.65 5.75
N LEU A 131 9.23 -11.61 5.33
CA LEU A 131 8.46 -10.75 6.22
C LEU A 131 6.97 -11.12 6.29
N GLY A 132 6.37 -11.57 5.17
CA GLY A 132 4.93 -11.78 5.09
C GLY A 132 4.09 -10.52 5.33
N TYR A 133 4.69 -9.34 5.13
CA TYR A 133 4.09 -8.03 5.40
C TYR A 133 3.10 -7.61 4.30
N PHE A 134 1.97 -8.30 4.20
CA PHE A 134 0.90 -7.96 3.26
C PHE A 134 -0.08 -6.97 3.88
N GLN A 135 -0.37 -5.88 3.16
CA GLN A 135 -1.26 -4.82 3.64
C GLN A 135 -2.72 -5.12 3.31
N THR A 136 -3.21 -6.24 3.81
CA THR A 136 -4.54 -6.77 3.47
C THR A 136 -5.67 -6.04 4.19
N THR A 137 -6.89 -6.32 3.74
CA THR A 137 -8.15 -5.86 4.34
C THR A 137 -8.99 -7.04 4.82
N ASP A 138 -8.32 -8.13 5.22
CA ASP A 138 -8.95 -9.39 5.67
C ASP A 138 -9.64 -9.28 7.04
N GLY A 139 -9.54 -8.12 7.71
CA GLY A 139 -10.27 -7.82 8.95
C GLY A 139 -11.79 -7.71 8.80
N GLY A 140 -12.33 -8.00 7.61
CA GLY A 140 -13.76 -7.97 7.31
C GLY A 140 -14.31 -6.56 7.07
N ASN A 141 -15.65 -6.46 7.05
CA ASN A 141 -16.37 -5.22 6.77
C ASN A 141 -16.29 -4.15 7.89
N ASN A 142 -15.52 -4.41 8.95
CA ASN A 142 -15.33 -3.46 10.05
C ASN A 142 -14.30 -2.37 9.71
N GLY A 143 -13.48 -2.57 8.67
CA GLY A 143 -12.53 -1.58 8.17
C GLY A 143 -13.17 -0.61 7.17
N ILE A 144 -12.64 0.61 7.08
CA ILE A 144 -13.11 1.66 6.17
C ILE A 144 -13.01 1.30 4.68
N PHE A 145 -12.22 0.28 4.34
CA PHE A 145 -12.02 -0.22 2.98
C PHE A 145 -12.74 -1.55 2.71
N GLY A 146 -13.55 -2.04 3.65
CA GLY A 146 -14.22 -3.35 3.56
C GLY A 146 -13.24 -4.49 3.31
N SER A 147 -13.68 -5.55 2.64
CA SER A 147 -12.83 -6.69 2.23
C SER A 147 -12.48 -6.62 0.74
N THR A 148 -11.74 -5.58 0.34
CA THR A 148 -11.42 -5.29 -1.06
C THR A 148 -10.07 -5.84 -1.52
N LEU A 149 -9.15 -6.05 -0.59
CA LEU A 149 -7.79 -6.55 -0.79
C LEU A 149 -7.51 -7.78 0.10
N PRO A 150 -7.81 -9.00 -0.38
CA PRO A 150 -7.51 -10.20 0.36
C PRO A 150 -6.02 -10.57 0.27
N VAL A 151 -5.51 -11.37 1.21
CA VAL A 151 -4.13 -11.89 1.15
C VAL A 151 -3.79 -12.59 -0.18
N ASP A 152 -4.78 -13.27 -0.79
CA ASP A 152 -4.60 -13.95 -2.08
C ASP A 152 -4.19 -12.99 -3.20
N PHE A 153 -4.64 -11.73 -3.16
CA PHE A 153 -4.21 -10.72 -4.13
C PHE A 153 -2.69 -10.49 -4.09
N TYR A 154 -2.10 -10.50 -2.89
CA TYR A 154 -0.65 -10.36 -2.73
C TYR A 154 0.10 -11.67 -3.01
N SER A 155 -0.48 -12.82 -2.67
CA SER A 155 0.08 -14.12 -3.08
C SER A 155 0.16 -14.25 -4.61
N ASP A 156 -0.86 -13.80 -5.33
CA ASP A 156 -0.86 -13.78 -6.80
C ASP A 156 0.26 -12.88 -7.35
N GLN A 157 0.56 -11.77 -6.67
CA GLN A 157 1.69 -10.90 -7.05
C GLN A 157 3.03 -11.59 -6.85
N CYS A 158 3.23 -12.26 -5.71
CA CYS A 158 4.43 -13.05 -5.44
C CYS A 158 4.66 -14.10 -6.53
N THR A 159 3.59 -14.82 -6.89
CA THR A 159 3.64 -15.84 -7.94
C THR A 159 3.94 -15.24 -9.31
N ALA A 160 3.28 -14.14 -9.67
CA ALA A 160 3.44 -13.49 -10.97
C ALA A 160 4.85 -12.88 -11.16
N LEU A 161 5.47 -12.37 -10.10
CA LEU A 161 6.77 -11.68 -10.18
C LEU A 161 7.96 -12.63 -10.04
N PHE A 162 7.85 -13.69 -9.23
CA PHE A 162 8.99 -14.50 -8.84
C PHE A 162 8.90 -15.98 -9.24
N GLY A 163 7.72 -16.47 -9.62
CA GLY A 163 7.53 -17.83 -10.11
C GLY A 163 6.48 -18.64 -9.34
N PRO A 164 6.07 -19.79 -9.89
CA PRO A 164 4.99 -20.63 -9.35
C PRO A 164 5.26 -21.19 -7.94
N GLU A 165 6.50 -21.19 -7.47
CA GLU A 165 6.89 -21.65 -6.14
C GLU A 165 6.64 -20.62 -5.02
N TYR A 166 6.36 -19.36 -5.37
CA TYR A 166 6.08 -18.27 -4.43
C TYR A 166 4.59 -18.18 -4.08
N THR A 167 4.03 -19.31 -3.66
CA THR A 167 2.63 -19.43 -3.21
C THR A 167 2.46 -18.93 -1.78
N LEU A 168 1.22 -18.62 -1.38
CA LEU A 168 0.89 -18.25 0.00
C LEU A 168 1.41 -19.28 1.03
N THR A 169 1.27 -20.58 0.75
CA THR A 169 1.79 -21.66 1.62
C THR A 169 3.32 -21.59 1.74
N SER A 170 4.02 -21.40 0.62
CA SER A 170 5.48 -21.24 0.60
C SER A 170 5.91 -20.01 1.39
N THR A 171 5.22 -18.88 1.25
CA THR A 171 5.45 -17.66 2.05
C THR A 171 5.30 -17.95 3.54
N TYR A 172 4.21 -18.58 3.99
CA TYR A 172 4.01 -18.92 5.41
C TYR A 172 5.15 -19.79 5.96
N GLN A 173 5.60 -20.79 5.21
CA GLN A 173 6.70 -21.67 5.62
C GLN A 173 8.02 -20.89 5.76
N LYS A 174 8.34 -20.03 4.81
CA LYS A 174 9.58 -19.24 4.84
C LYS A 174 9.56 -18.20 5.97
N VAL A 175 8.44 -17.51 6.17
CA VAL A 175 8.25 -16.57 7.29
C VAL A 175 8.39 -17.30 8.64
N ALA A 176 7.82 -18.51 8.77
CA ALA A 176 7.96 -19.30 9.98
C ALA A 176 9.43 -19.65 10.28
N ALA A 177 10.22 -19.95 9.25
CA ALA A 177 11.66 -20.20 9.39
C ALA A 177 12.44 -18.94 9.84
N VAL A 178 12.07 -17.77 9.31
CA VAL A 178 12.64 -16.47 9.74
C VAL A 178 12.30 -16.19 11.21
N LEU A 179 11.04 -16.37 11.61
CA LEU A 179 10.60 -16.19 13.00
C LEU A 179 11.25 -17.20 13.95
N GLN A 180 11.49 -18.44 13.51
CA GLN A 180 12.24 -19.42 14.31
C GLN A 180 13.69 -18.98 14.53
N LYS A 181 14.32 -18.38 13.53
CA LYS A 181 15.71 -17.95 13.59
C LYS A 181 15.91 -16.66 14.42
N TYR A 182 15.07 -15.66 14.21
CA TYR A 182 15.25 -14.31 14.77
C TYR A 182 14.26 -13.96 15.88
N GLY A 183 13.25 -14.80 16.12
CA GLY A 183 12.16 -14.53 17.05
C GLY A 183 11.04 -13.68 16.44
N GLY A 184 9.85 -13.80 17.02
CA GLY A 184 8.72 -12.91 16.73
C GLY A 184 8.64 -11.74 17.72
N ALA A 185 7.58 -10.94 17.60
CA ALA A 185 7.32 -9.81 18.51
C ALA A 185 7.32 -10.23 19.99
N ASP A 186 6.84 -11.43 20.30
CA ASP A 186 6.79 -11.97 21.67
C ASP A 186 8.18 -12.33 22.22
N ALA A 187 9.16 -12.58 21.35
CA ALA A 187 10.54 -12.87 21.74
C ALA A 187 11.37 -11.59 21.95
N TYR A 188 10.82 -10.41 21.63
CA TYR A 188 11.51 -9.14 21.78
C TYR A 188 11.70 -8.77 23.25
N LYS A 189 12.89 -9.06 23.78
CA LYS A 189 13.33 -8.59 25.11
C LYS A 189 13.98 -7.22 24.94
N ARG A 190 13.24 -6.14 25.29
CA ARG A 190 13.85 -4.82 25.46
C ARG A 190 14.90 -4.91 26.58
N GLU A 191 16.17 -4.79 26.23
CA GLU A 191 17.18 -4.42 27.21
C GLU A 191 16.83 -3.01 27.69
N LYS A 192 16.55 -2.87 28.99
CA LYS A 192 16.12 -1.62 29.61
C LYS A 192 17.26 -0.58 29.56
N GLU A 193 17.46 0.09 28.45
CA GLU A 193 17.85 1.49 28.52
C GLU A 193 16.60 2.30 28.90
N LYS A 194 16.71 3.06 29.98
CA LYS A 194 15.62 3.84 30.59
C LYS A 194 15.07 4.89 29.60
N LEU A 195 14.16 4.50 28.71
CA LEU A 195 13.21 5.44 28.13
C LEU A 195 12.03 5.58 29.10
N HIS A 196 12.00 6.70 29.82
CA HIS A 196 10.77 7.15 30.45
C HIS A 196 9.70 7.31 29.35
N ASP A 197 8.54 6.73 29.60
CA ASP A 197 7.25 7.00 28.95
C ASP A 197 6.91 6.29 27.61
N LEU A 198 6.77 4.96 27.65
CA LEU A 198 6.03 4.19 26.64
C LEU A 198 4.76 3.50 27.19
N ARG A 199 4.26 3.91 28.37
CA ARG A 199 3.04 3.34 28.98
C ARG A 199 1.74 4.02 28.54
N ARG A 200 1.75 4.88 27.51
CA ARG A 200 0.52 5.50 26.99
C ARG A 200 -0.17 4.77 25.82
N PHE A 201 0.45 3.73 25.25
CA PHE A 201 -0.12 3.07 24.06
C PHE A 201 -0.84 1.73 24.31
N SER A 202 -0.90 1.23 25.55
CA SER A 202 -1.57 -0.06 25.85
C SER A 202 -3.00 0.05 26.37
N ASN A 203 -3.54 1.26 26.59
CA ASN A 203 -4.84 1.44 27.28
C ASN A 203 -5.89 2.22 26.49
N LEU A 204 -5.93 2.12 25.16
CA LEU A 204 -6.97 2.76 24.33
C LEU A 204 -7.91 1.80 23.59
N THR A 205 -7.98 0.54 23.99
CA THR A 205 -9.04 -0.38 23.54
C THR A 205 -9.68 -1.09 24.72
N THR A 206 -10.49 -0.33 25.45
CA THR A 206 -11.65 -0.82 26.21
C THR A 206 -12.53 0.37 26.55
N HIS A 207 -13.36 0.76 25.59
CA HIS A 207 -14.78 1.13 25.72
C HIS A 207 -15.32 1.59 24.37
#